data_AF-A0A2V8R1W0-F1
#
_entry.id   AF-A0A2V8R1W0-F1
#
_cell.length_a   1.000
_cell.length_b   1.000
_cell.length_c   1.000
_cell.angle_alpha   90.00
_cell.angle_beta   90.00
_cell.angle_gamma   90.00
#
_symmetry.space_group_name_H-M   'P 1'
#
loop_
_entity.id
_entity.type
_entity.pdbx_description
1 polymer ?
#
loop_
_entity_poly.entity_id
_entity_poly.type
_entity_poly.pdbx_seq_one_letter_code
_entity_poly.pdbx_strand_id
1 'polypeptide(L)'
;MKRIHSLTSLLALTLVGVLPAAKAQNTETQEAGRAEEQTSRAERSAAERNGPSDPLENLKFRNLGPAAGGGRVTAVVGVPGQPNVYYVGAAAGGVFRTNDGGLSWKPIFEKEAVASVGAIALAPSNPNVVWVGTGEANIRNDISGGRGVYVSTDGGNSWRFAGLKDAGQVSSIVVDPNDPNKVFVGAIGHAWGPNQERGVFRTSDGGKTWQKVLYI
;
A
#
# COMPACT_ATOMS: atom_id res chain seq x y z
N MET A 1 24.34 -31.26 49.30
CA MET A 1 25.43 -31.85 50.09
C MET A 1 25.23 -33.37 50.22
N LYS A 2 26.21 -34.16 49.76
CA LYS A 2 26.57 -35.58 50.05
C LYS A 2 27.45 -36.01 48.85
N ARG A 3 28.75 -36.35 48.96
CA ARG A 3 29.45 -37.42 49.73
C ARG A 3 29.10 -38.82 49.16
N ILE A 4 30.02 -39.76 48.87
CA ILE A 4 31.46 -39.84 49.25
C ILE A 4 32.29 -40.91 48.46
N HIS A 5 33.63 -40.75 48.39
CA HIS A 5 34.73 -41.74 48.10
C HIS A 5 34.74 -42.51 46.73
N SER A 6 35.85 -43.14 46.25
CA SER A 6 37.20 -43.39 46.81
C SER A 6 38.33 -43.44 45.73
N LEU A 7 39.58 -43.64 46.19
CA LEU A 7 40.82 -43.90 45.43
C LEU A 7 40.79 -45.30 44.76
N THR A 8 41.70 -45.76 43.89
CA THR A 8 43.11 -45.36 43.55
C THR A 8 43.33 -45.53 42.00
N SER A 9 44.48 -45.76 41.34
CA SER A 9 45.85 -46.19 41.68
C SER A 9 46.91 -45.64 40.68
N LEU A 10 48.16 -46.11 40.76
CA LEU A 10 49.35 -45.62 40.03
C LEU A 10 49.83 -46.60 38.93
N LEU A 11 50.22 -46.11 37.75
CA LEU A 11 51.36 -46.63 36.98
C LEU A 11 51.88 -45.58 35.97
N ALA A 12 53.17 -45.64 35.63
CA ALA A 12 53.81 -44.75 34.67
C ALA A 12 54.44 -45.53 33.51
N LEU A 13 54.43 -44.96 32.30
CA LEU A 13 55.38 -45.32 31.25
C LEU A 13 55.58 -44.16 30.26
N THR A 14 56.83 -43.90 29.90
CA THR A 14 57.23 -42.93 28.88
C THR A 14 57.15 -43.54 27.48
N LEU A 15 56.70 -42.78 26.47
CA LEU A 15 57.03 -43.09 25.08
C LEU A 15 57.24 -41.83 24.22
N VAL A 16 58.03 -41.99 23.17
CA VAL A 16 58.54 -40.94 22.27
C VAL A 16 57.41 -40.36 21.40
N GLY A 17 57.49 -39.06 21.12
CA GLY A 17 56.48 -38.34 20.34
C GLY A 17 56.58 -38.52 18.82
N VAL A 18 55.48 -38.19 18.13
CA VAL A 18 55.39 -38.09 16.66
C VAL A 18 54.70 -36.79 16.28
N LEU A 19 55.29 -36.02 15.36
CA LEU A 19 54.69 -34.80 14.81
C LEU A 19 53.67 -35.16 13.72
N PRO A 20 52.40 -34.70 13.78
CA PRO A 20 51.39 -35.01 12.78
C PRO A 20 51.53 -34.12 11.54
N ALA A 21 52.40 -34.51 10.60
CA ALA A 21 52.61 -33.86 9.31
C ALA A 21 51.44 -34.05 8.30
N ALA A 22 50.20 -34.06 8.78
CA ALA A 22 49.00 -34.47 8.04
C ALA A 22 47.91 -33.39 7.95
N LYS A 23 48.21 -32.14 8.34
CA LYS A 23 47.21 -31.05 8.44
C LYS A 23 47.30 -29.99 7.33
N ALA A 24 48.40 -29.91 6.60
CA ALA A 24 48.59 -28.91 5.53
C ALA A 24 47.73 -29.23 4.30
N GLN A 25 47.94 -30.40 3.67
CA GLN A 25 47.30 -30.78 2.39
C GLN A 25 45.76 -30.74 2.44
N ASN A 26 45.16 -31.19 3.56
CA ASN A 26 43.70 -31.16 3.74
C ASN A 26 43.12 -29.73 3.88
N THR A 27 43.95 -28.72 4.15
CA THR A 27 43.51 -27.31 4.20
C THR A 27 43.51 -26.72 2.78
N GLU A 28 44.59 -26.89 2.04
CA GLU A 28 44.76 -26.39 0.65
C GLU A 28 43.65 -26.90 -0.28
N THR A 29 43.28 -28.19 -0.21
CA THR A 29 42.19 -28.75 -1.03
C THR A 29 40.82 -28.19 -0.66
N GLN A 30 40.58 -27.84 0.61
CA GLN A 30 39.31 -27.23 1.05
C GLN A 30 39.24 -25.74 0.71
N GLU A 31 40.36 -25.03 0.73
CA GLU A 31 40.44 -23.62 0.32
C GLU A 31 40.31 -23.47 -1.19
N ALA A 32 40.93 -24.36 -1.99
CA ALA A 32 40.74 -24.42 -3.44
C ALA A 32 39.26 -24.66 -3.82
N GLY A 33 38.62 -25.69 -3.27
CA GLY A 33 37.20 -25.97 -3.56
C GLY A 33 36.25 -24.84 -3.15
N ARG A 34 36.55 -24.12 -2.05
CA ARG A 34 35.81 -22.93 -1.65
C ARG A 34 36.05 -21.74 -2.57
N ALA A 35 37.28 -21.54 -3.07
CA ALA A 35 37.60 -20.50 -4.03
C ALA A 35 36.89 -20.76 -5.38
N GLU A 36 36.84 -22.01 -5.84
CA GLU A 36 36.09 -22.42 -7.03
C GLU A 36 34.57 -22.22 -6.85
N GLU A 37 34.00 -22.63 -5.71
CA GLU A 37 32.58 -22.40 -5.41
C GLU A 37 32.25 -20.90 -5.33
N GLN A 38 33.09 -20.10 -4.67
CA GLN A 38 32.93 -18.63 -4.60
C GLN A 38 33.06 -17.98 -5.98
N THR A 39 33.99 -18.44 -6.82
CA THR A 39 34.16 -17.93 -8.18
C THR A 39 32.95 -18.29 -9.04
N SER A 40 32.52 -19.55 -9.06
CA SER A 40 31.32 -19.98 -9.81
C SER A 40 30.05 -19.27 -9.33
N ARG A 41 29.95 -18.94 -8.04
CA ARG A 41 28.84 -18.15 -7.47
C ARG A 41 28.92 -16.68 -7.86
N ALA A 42 30.10 -16.07 -7.86
CA ALA A 42 30.32 -14.70 -8.32
C ALA A 42 30.05 -14.54 -9.83
N GLU A 43 30.45 -15.53 -10.64
CA GLU A 43 30.17 -15.62 -12.06
C GLU A 43 28.68 -15.78 -12.35
N ARG A 44 27.97 -16.68 -11.63
CA ARG A 44 26.51 -16.79 -11.73
C ARG A 44 25.82 -15.49 -11.37
N SER A 45 26.20 -14.85 -10.27
CA SER A 45 25.65 -13.53 -9.92
C SER A 45 26.07 -12.41 -10.88
N ALA A 46 27.17 -12.55 -11.64
CA ALA A 46 27.50 -11.65 -12.75
C ALA A 46 26.62 -11.92 -13.99
N ALA A 47 26.35 -13.19 -14.31
CA ALA A 47 25.43 -13.58 -15.38
C ALA A 47 23.97 -13.19 -15.07
N GLU A 48 23.51 -13.33 -13.83
CA GLU A 48 22.19 -12.87 -13.39
C GLU A 48 22.02 -11.35 -13.49
N ARG A 49 23.07 -10.57 -13.16
CA ARG A 49 23.10 -9.11 -13.39
C ARG A 49 23.13 -8.72 -14.88
N ASN A 50 23.57 -9.63 -15.75
CA ASN A 50 23.65 -9.46 -17.19
C ASN A 50 22.60 -10.32 -17.94
N GLY A 51 21.51 -10.69 -17.27
CA GLY A 51 20.36 -11.31 -17.93
C GLY A 51 19.77 -10.37 -19.00
N PRO A 52 19.02 -10.89 -19.98
CA PRO A 52 18.38 -10.05 -20.98
C PRO A 52 17.47 -9.02 -20.28
N SER A 53 17.81 -7.74 -20.42
CA SER A 53 17.03 -6.61 -19.92
C SER A 53 15.58 -6.74 -20.39
N ASP A 54 14.61 -6.46 -19.50
CA ASP A 54 13.19 -6.48 -19.87
C ASP A 54 12.99 -5.53 -21.08
N PRO A 55 12.53 -6.02 -22.25
CA PRO A 55 12.32 -5.17 -23.42
C PRO A 55 11.28 -4.06 -23.18
N LEU A 56 10.53 -4.12 -22.08
CA LEU A 56 9.56 -3.12 -21.65
C LEU A 56 10.07 -2.21 -20.52
N GLU A 57 11.30 -2.37 -20.00
CA GLU A 57 11.85 -1.58 -18.88
C GLU A 57 11.80 -0.06 -19.15
N ASN A 58 11.98 0.32 -20.42
CA ASN A 58 11.97 1.72 -20.87
C ASN A 58 10.61 2.17 -21.44
N LEU A 59 9.57 1.32 -21.42
CA LEU A 59 8.25 1.63 -21.97
C LEU A 59 7.48 2.60 -21.06
N LYS A 60 7.36 3.86 -21.50
CA LYS A 60 6.62 4.90 -20.78
C LYS A 60 5.20 5.02 -21.34
N PHE A 61 4.23 4.51 -20.60
CA PHE A 61 2.82 4.78 -20.86
C PHE A 61 2.54 6.28 -20.78
N ARG A 62 1.78 6.81 -21.75
CA ARG A 62 1.25 8.18 -21.74
C ARG A 62 -0.25 8.15 -22.00
N ASN A 63 -0.99 8.99 -21.29
CA ASN A 63 -2.40 9.19 -21.60
C ASN A 63 -2.53 9.93 -22.95
N LEU A 64 -3.51 9.54 -23.77
CA LEU A 64 -3.77 10.13 -25.09
C LEU A 64 -5.02 11.05 -25.11
N GLY A 65 -5.58 11.34 -23.94
CA GLY A 65 -6.96 11.80 -23.81
C GLY A 65 -7.97 10.64 -23.91
N PRO A 66 -9.27 10.93 -23.73
CA PRO A 66 -10.33 9.95 -23.87
C PRO A 66 -10.55 9.59 -25.36
N ALA A 67 -10.29 8.34 -25.73
CA ALA A 67 -10.52 7.84 -27.10
C ALA A 67 -12.02 7.80 -27.49
N ALA A 68 -12.92 7.78 -26.51
CA ALA A 68 -14.34 8.02 -26.68
C ALA A 68 -14.76 9.11 -25.68
N GLY A 69 -15.39 10.19 -26.16
CA GLY A 69 -15.85 11.29 -25.32
C GLY A 69 -17.00 10.88 -24.42
N GLY A 70 -16.72 10.59 -23.15
CA GLY A 70 -17.73 10.19 -22.18
C GLY A 70 -17.14 9.73 -20.85
N GLY A 71 -18.01 9.52 -19.87
CA GLY A 71 -17.66 9.13 -18.51
C GLY A 71 -18.74 9.57 -17.52
N ARG A 72 -18.66 9.09 -16.28
CA ARG A 72 -19.51 9.54 -15.17
C ARG A 72 -18.65 10.16 -14.09
N VAL A 73 -18.85 11.46 -13.85
CA VAL A 73 -18.37 12.15 -12.66
C VAL A 73 -19.41 11.92 -11.55
N THR A 74 -18.95 11.42 -10.41
CA THR A 74 -19.79 10.98 -9.28
C THR A 74 -19.69 11.91 -8.08
N ALA A 75 -18.57 12.63 -7.96
CA ALA A 75 -18.32 13.61 -6.91
C ALA A 75 -17.56 14.83 -7.49
N VAL A 76 -17.87 16.03 -7.00
CA VAL A 76 -17.18 17.28 -7.35
C VAL A 76 -17.02 18.11 -6.09
N VAL A 77 -15.81 18.61 -5.80
CA VAL A 77 -15.57 19.58 -4.72
C VAL A 77 -14.60 20.68 -5.18
N GLY A 78 -14.92 21.94 -4.85
CA GLY A 78 -14.05 23.10 -5.07
C GLY A 78 -13.30 23.48 -3.80
N VAL A 79 -12.11 24.06 -3.93
CA VAL A 79 -11.32 24.54 -2.80
C VAL A 79 -11.77 25.95 -2.37
N PRO A 80 -12.17 26.17 -1.11
CA PRO A 80 -12.53 27.49 -0.60
C PRO A 80 -11.45 28.55 -0.86
N GLY A 81 -11.84 29.69 -1.40
CA GLY A 81 -10.93 30.79 -1.76
C GLY A 81 -10.08 30.57 -3.01
N GLN A 82 -10.17 29.42 -3.70
CA GLN A 82 -9.37 29.11 -4.89
C GLN A 82 -10.29 28.74 -6.08
N PRO A 83 -10.89 29.74 -6.77
CA PRO A 83 -11.96 29.53 -7.76
C PRO A 83 -11.53 28.83 -9.07
N ASN A 84 -10.26 28.42 -9.19
CA ASN A 84 -9.75 27.62 -10.32
C ASN A 84 -9.38 26.19 -9.90
N VAL A 85 -9.51 25.83 -8.62
CA VAL A 85 -9.02 24.57 -8.05
C VAL A 85 -10.18 23.69 -7.62
N TYR A 86 -10.36 22.58 -8.34
CA TYR A 86 -11.44 21.61 -8.12
C TYR A 86 -10.90 20.19 -8.17
N TYR A 87 -11.59 19.28 -7.47
CA TYR A 87 -11.41 17.83 -7.54
C TYR A 87 -12.67 17.20 -8.12
N VAL A 88 -12.50 16.18 -8.98
CA VAL A 88 -13.61 15.36 -9.50
C VAL A 88 -13.32 13.88 -9.29
N GLY A 89 -14.32 13.15 -8.82
CA GLY A 89 -14.31 11.70 -8.69
C GLY A 89 -15.02 11.06 -9.87
N ALA A 90 -14.41 10.06 -10.48
CA ALA A 90 -15.00 9.31 -11.58
C ALA A 90 -15.51 7.94 -11.13
N ALA A 91 -16.62 7.50 -11.73
CA ALA A 91 -17.28 6.21 -11.46
C ALA A 91 -16.35 4.98 -11.48
N ALA A 92 -15.33 5.01 -12.35
CA ALA A 92 -14.30 3.97 -12.48
C ALA A 92 -12.95 4.54 -13.00
N GLY A 93 -12.65 5.81 -12.71
CA GLY A 93 -11.47 6.52 -13.24
C GLY A 93 -10.55 7.17 -12.20
N GLY A 94 -10.82 7.00 -10.91
CA GLY A 94 -10.09 7.62 -9.80
C GLY A 94 -10.50 9.08 -9.56
N VAL A 95 -9.62 9.83 -8.90
CA VAL A 95 -9.78 11.26 -8.64
C VAL A 95 -8.84 12.06 -9.55
N PHE A 96 -9.37 13.14 -10.12
CA PHE A 96 -8.63 14.14 -10.88
C PHE A 96 -8.70 15.50 -10.19
N ARG A 97 -7.72 16.36 -10.44
CA ARG A 97 -7.61 17.71 -9.87
C ARG A 97 -7.20 18.72 -10.95
N THR A 98 -7.85 19.88 -10.98
CA THR A 98 -7.49 21.02 -11.83
C THR A 98 -6.84 22.15 -11.01
N ASN A 99 -6.15 23.07 -11.70
CA ASN A 99 -5.65 24.34 -11.17
C ASN A 99 -6.11 25.56 -12.01
N ASP A 100 -6.82 25.33 -13.12
CA ASP A 100 -7.03 26.29 -14.20
C ASP A 100 -8.52 26.42 -14.58
N GLY A 101 -9.42 26.13 -13.64
CA GLY A 101 -10.87 26.20 -13.87
C GLY A 101 -11.43 25.01 -14.66
N GLY A 102 -10.65 23.93 -14.82
CA GLY A 102 -11.04 22.71 -15.53
C GLY A 102 -10.63 22.66 -17.00
N LEU A 103 -9.74 23.56 -17.45
CA LEU A 103 -9.12 23.50 -18.77
C LEU A 103 -8.16 22.29 -18.89
N SER A 104 -7.48 21.96 -17.80
CA SER A 104 -6.69 20.73 -17.66
C SER A 104 -6.95 20.01 -16.34
N TRP A 105 -6.72 18.70 -16.35
CA TRP A 105 -6.98 17.80 -15.23
C TRP A 105 -5.82 16.83 -15.04
N LYS A 106 -5.22 16.84 -13.85
CA LYS A 106 -4.18 15.88 -13.45
C LYS A 106 -4.85 14.70 -12.72
N PRO A 107 -4.61 13.43 -13.11
CA PRO A 107 -4.96 12.29 -12.26
C PRO A 107 -4.13 12.35 -10.97
N ILE A 108 -4.76 12.04 -9.83
CA ILE A 108 -4.09 12.08 -8.52
C ILE A 108 -4.33 10.84 -7.67
N PHE A 109 -5.13 9.88 -8.14
CA PHE A 109 -5.47 8.62 -7.44
C PHE A 109 -4.96 7.37 -8.20
N GLU A 110 -4.06 7.56 -9.16
CA GLU A 110 -3.64 6.55 -10.15
C GLU A 110 -2.88 5.34 -9.57
N LYS A 111 -2.39 5.45 -8.33
CA LYS A 111 -1.58 4.42 -7.64
C LYS A 111 -2.40 3.58 -6.67
N GLU A 112 -3.64 3.96 -6.39
CA GLU A 112 -4.47 3.30 -5.39
C GLU A 112 -5.17 2.08 -5.95
N ALA A 113 -5.39 1.08 -5.08
CA ALA A 113 -5.89 -0.23 -5.48
C ALA A 113 -7.40 -0.27 -5.83
N VAL A 114 -8.00 0.85 -6.23
CA VAL A 114 -9.39 0.99 -6.67
C VAL A 114 -9.56 2.28 -7.48
N ALA A 115 -10.28 2.22 -8.61
CA ALA A 115 -10.56 3.39 -9.45
C ALA A 115 -12.00 3.91 -9.32
N SER A 116 -12.88 3.23 -8.57
CA SER A 116 -14.25 3.70 -8.37
C SER A 116 -14.32 4.73 -7.25
N VAL A 117 -14.93 5.89 -7.51
CA VAL A 117 -15.16 6.94 -6.51
C VAL A 117 -16.66 7.17 -6.34
N GLY A 118 -17.14 7.20 -5.09
CA GLY A 118 -18.52 7.56 -4.74
C GLY A 118 -18.65 8.90 -4.02
N ALA A 119 -17.62 9.32 -3.27
CA ALA A 119 -17.61 10.59 -2.55
C ALA A 119 -16.20 11.22 -2.50
N ILE A 120 -16.16 12.56 -2.45
CA ILE A 120 -14.97 13.32 -2.09
C ILE A 120 -15.41 14.41 -1.10
N ALA A 121 -14.63 14.68 -0.06
CA ALA A 121 -14.82 15.80 0.86
C ALA A 121 -13.48 16.48 1.17
N LEU A 122 -13.52 17.79 1.39
CA LEU A 122 -12.39 18.56 1.92
C LEU A 122 -12.67 18.89 3.40
N ALA A 123 -11.65 18.90 4.25
CA ALA A 123 -11.81 19.43 5.61
C ALA A 123 -11.97 20.96 5.57
N PRO A 124 -13.05 21.54 6.13
CA PRO A 124 -13.24 22.99 6.08
C PRO A 124 -12.15 23.79 6.82
N SER A 125 -11.57 23.23 7.88
CA SER A 125 -10.45 23.83 8.63
C SER A 125 -9.10 23.73 7.91
N ASN A 126 -8.94 22.83 6.93
CA ASN A 126 -7.72 22.69 6.14
C ASN A 126 -8.01 21.97 4.80
N PRO A 127 -8.24 22.71 3.69
CA PRO A 127 -8.55 22.12 2.38
C PRO A 127 -7.44 21.27 1.74
N ASN A 128 -6.24 21.16 2.35
CA ASN A 128 -5.23 20.17 1.94
C ASN A 128 -5.55 18.75 2.46
N VAL A 129 -6.44 18.62 3.46
CA VAL A 129 -6.96 17.32 3.89
C VAL A 129 -8.13 16.94 3.00
N VAL A 130 -7.90 15.96 2.13
CA VAL A 130 -8.87 15.45 1.15
C VAL A 130 -9.25 14.03 1.54
N TRP A 131 -10.54 13.79 1.69
CA TRP A 131 -11.12 12.47 1.98
C TRP A 131 -11.81 11.92 0.73
N VAL A 132 -11.59 10.65 0.42
CA VAL A 132 -12.15 9.95 -0.75
C VAL A 132 -12.88 8.69 -0.29
N GLY A 133 -14.16 8.62 -0.61
CA GLY A 133 -15.00 7.44 -0.47
C GLY A 133 -15.01 6.69 -1.79
N THR A 134 -14.53 5.45 -1.77
CA THR A 134 -14.42 4.64 -2.99
C THR A 134 -15.65 3.77 -3.20
N GLY A 135 -15.91 3.39 -4.45
CA GLY A 135 -17.11 2.67 -4.85
C GLY A 135 -18.29 3.61 -5.09
N GLU A 136 -18.77 3.68 -6.33
CA GLU A 136 -19.80 4.65 -6.69
C GLU A 136 -21.21 4.27 -6.18
N ALA A 137 -21.92 5.27 -5.65
CA ALA A 137 -23.27 5.13 -5.12
C ALA A 137 -24.38 5.19 -6.20
N ASN A 138 -24.04 5.54 -7.44
CA ASN A 138 -24.99 5.66 -8.55
C ASN A 138 -25.29 4.29 -9.17
N ILE A 139 -25.93 3.42 -8.39
CA ILE A 139 -26.04 1.99 -8.69
C ILE A 139 -26.81 1.73 -10.00
N ARG A 140 -26.13 1.10 -10.95
CA ARG A 140 -26.65 0.61 -12.24
C ARG A 140 -25.87 -0.63 -12.70
N ASN A 141 -26.05 -1.04 -13.95
CA ASN A 141 -25.58 -2.32 -14.49
C ASN A 141 -24.08 -2.42 -14.84
N ASP A 142 -23.28 -1.35 -14.70
CA ASP A 142 -21.86 -1.30 -15.09
C ASP A 142 -20.93 -0.69 -14.02
N ILE A 143 -21.41 -0.57 -12.77
CA ILE A 143 -20.63 0.08 -11.70
C ILE A 143 -19.50 -0.82 -11.19
N SER A 144 -18.45 -0.19 -10.66
CA SER A 144 -17.36 -0.89 -9.96
C SER A 144 -17.60 -0.90 -8.45
N GLY A 145 -17.00 -1.87 -7.75
CA GLY A 145 -17.00 -1.91 -6.28
C GLY A 145 -15.95 -0.99 -5.67
N GLY A 146 -16.23 -0.46 -4.49
CA GLY A 146 -15.26 0.26 -3.67
C GLY A 146 -14.31 -0.64 -2.88
N ARG A 147 -13.39 0.02 -2.18
CA ARG A 147 -12.39 -0.55 -1.26
C ARG A 147 -12.23 0.36 -0.04
N GLY A 148 -13.35 0.90 0.45
CA GLY A 148 -13.41 1.75 1.63
C GLY A 148 -12.98 3.20 1.41
N VAL A 149 -12.31 3.76 2.41
CA VAL A 149 -12.00 5.19 2.51
C VAL A 149 -10.50 5.44 2.45
N TYR A 150 -10.11 6.53 1.78
CA TYR A 150 -8.75 7.02 1.67
C TYR A 150 -8.68 8.48 2.11
N VAL A 151 -7.52 8.90 2.62
CA VAL A 151 -7.26 10.30 3.00
C VAL A 151 -5.89 10.76 2.53
N SER A 152 -5.83 11.98 2.01
CA SER A 152 -4.61 12.75 1.76
C SER A 152 -4.55 13.91 2.76
N THR A 153 -3.35 14.32 3.14
CA THR A 153 -3.10 15.53 3.95
C THR A 153 -2.28 16.59 3.21
N ASP A 154 -2.05 16.40 1.91
CA ASP A 154 -1.12 17.19 1.07
C ASP A 154 -1.77 17.67 -0.24
N GLY A 155 -3.10 17.77 -0.28
CA GLY A 155 -3.85 18.19 -1.47
C GLY A 155 -3.96 17.12 -2.56
N GLY A 156 -3.77 15.85 -2.19
CA GLY A 156 -3.87 14.69 -3.08
C GLY A 156 -2.57 14.31 -3.78
N ASN A 157 -1.40 14.72 -3.28
CA ASN A 157 -0.11 14.28 -3.81
C ASN A 157 0.30 12.89 -3.29
N SER A 158 -0.13 12.54 -2.07
CA SER A 158 -0.06 11.19 -1.51
C SER A 158 -1.38 10.83 -0.80
N TRP A 159 -1.65 9.53 -0.70
CA TRP A 159 -2.84 8.98 -0.06
C TRP A 159 -2.47 7.91 0.97
N ARG A 160 -3.32 7.78 1.97
CA ARG A 160 -3.28 6.71 2.96
C ARG A 160 -4.64 6.04 3.01
N PHE A 161 -4.65 4.70 2.97
CA PHE A 161 -5.86 3.94 3.27
C PHE A 161 -6.34 4.21 4.69
N ALA A 162 -7.63 4.47 4.84
CA ALA A 162 -8.25 4.97 6.06
C ALA A 162 -9.45 4.11 6.51
N GLY A 163 -9.46 2.82 6.18
CA GLY A 163 -10.41 1.84 6.74
C GLY A 163 -11.67 1.59 5.90
N LEU A 164 -12.64 0.90 6.51
CA LEU A 164 -13.93 0.51 5.92
C LEU A 164 -13.80 -0.33 4.63
N LYS A 165 -12.85 -1.29 4.63
CA LYS A 165 -12.40 -2.01 3.42
C LYS A 165 -13.53 -2.73 2.66
N ASP A 166 -14.58 -3.16 3.36
CA ASP A 166 -15.71 -3.93 2.79
C ASP A 166 -17.02 -3.12 2.72
N ALA A 167 -16.98 -1.81 2.95
CA ALA A 167 -18.14 -0.91 2.90
C ALA A 167 -18.79 -0.76 1.51
N GLY A 168 -18.29 -1.47 0.50
CA GLY A 168 -18.79 -1.46 -0.87
C GLY A 168 -18.82 -0.05 -1.44
N GLN A 169 -20.01 0.50 -1.67
CA GLN A 169 -20.17 1.83 -2.23
C GLN A 169 -20.28 2.91 -1.13
N VAL A 170 -19.29 3.80 -1.05
CA VAL A 170 -19.28 4.94 -0.12
C VAL A 170 -19.98 6.14 -0.77
N SER A 171 -21.18 6.48 -0.30
CA SER A 171 -22.05 7.48 -0.92
C SER A 171 -21.88 8.90 -0.41
N SER A 172 -21.29 9.08 0.77
CA SER A 172 -21.13 10.40 1.37
C SER A 172 -19.99 10.43 2.38
N ILE A 173 -19.30 11.57 2.47
CA ILE A 173 -18.33 11.88 3.52
C ILE A 173 -18.63 13.29 4.03
N VAL A 174 -18.68 13.47 5.35
CA VAL A 174 -18.82 14.78 6.01
C VAL A 174 -17.70 14.92 7.04
N VAL A 175 -16.90 15.98 6.92
CA VAL A 175 -15.78 16.29 7.82
C VAL A 175 -16.22 17.39 8.80
N ASP A 176 -15.84 17.28 10.07
CA ASP A 176 -16.07 18.32 11.07
C ASP A 176 -15.40 19.64 10.65
N PRO A 177 -16.09 20.79 10.70
CA PRO A 177 -15.57 22.05 10.20
C PRO A 177 -14.37 22.58 11.00
N ASN A 178 -14.12 22.08 12.21
CA ASN A 178 -13.04 22.50 13.09
C ASN A 178 -11.92 21.44 13.22
N ASP A 179 -12.21 20.15 12.99
CA ASP A 179 -11.24 19.06 13.20
C ASP A 179 -11.21 18.06 12.02
N PRO A 180 -10.13 18.04 11.20
CA PRO A 180 -10.04 17.17 10.03
C PRO A 180 -9.98 15.67 10.37
N ASN A 181 -9.83 15.31 11.64
CA ASN A 181 -9.78 13.92 12.12
C ASN A 181 -11.16 13.36 12.50
N LYS A 182 -12.18 14.22 12.64
CA LYS A 182 -13.57 13.82 12.92
C LYS A 182 -14.35 13.79 11.62
N VAL A 183 -14.78 12.59 11.22
CA VAL A 183 -15.42 12.37 9.92
C VAL A 183 -16.56 11.36 10.06
N PHE A 184 -17.67 11.64 9.39
CA PHE A 184 -18.77 10.70 9.16
C PHE A 184 -18.75 10.20 7.72
N VAL A 185 -19.07 8.92 7.54
CA VAL A 185 -19.07 8.23 6.23
C VAL A 185 -20.36 7.45 6.06
N GLY A 186 -21.08 7.71 4.97
CA GLY A 186 -22.25 6.94 4.55
C GLY A 186 -21.84 5.80 3.61
N ALA A 187 -22.15 4.57 4.00
CA ALA A 187 -21.83 3.36 3.25
C ALA A 187 -23.12 2.64 2.84
N ILE A 188 -23.32 2.46 1.53
CA ILE A 188 -24.43 1.67 0.99
C ILE A 188 -24.13 0.17 1.10
N GLY A 189 -22.86 -0.24 1.25
CA GLY A 189 -22.44 -1.64 1.21
C GLY A 189 -22.31 -2.20 -0.20
N HIS A 190 -22.25 -3.52 -0.33
CA HIS A 190 -22.21 -4.19 -1.63
C HIS A 190 -23.49 -3.93 -2.42
N ALA A 191 -23.40 -3.53 -3.69
CA ALA A 191 -24.58 -3.17 -4.48
C ALA A 191 -25.48 -4.37 -4.85
N TRP A 192 -24.94 -5.61 -4.86
CA TRP A 192 -25.66 -6.84 -5.22
C TRP A 192 -25.44 -7.96 -4.19
N GLY A 193 -25.80 -7.71 -2.92
CA GLY A 193 -25.72 -8.74 -1.90
C GLY A 193 -25.94 -8.25 -0.46
N PRO A 194 -26.03 -9.16 0.51
CA PRO A 194 -25.92 -8.82 1.93
C PRO A 194 -24.49 -8.33 2.24
N ASN A 195 -24.38 -7.33 3.10
CA ASN A 195 -23.11 -6.79 3.58
C ASN A 195 -23.36 -6.18 4.96
N GLN A 196 -22.47 -6.39 5.93
CA GLN A 196 -22.66 -5.87 7.30
C GLN A 196 -22.15 -4.43 7.48
N GLU A 197 -21.38 -3.92 6.51
CA GLU A 197 -20.88 -2.54 6.48
C GLU A 197 -21.88 -1.54 5.84
N ARG A 198 -23.17 -1.90 5.64
CA ARG A 198 -24.24 -0.93 5.33
C ARG A 198 -24.53 -0.02 6.54
N GLY A 199 -24.49 1.30 6.39
CA GLY A 199 -24.85 2.23 7.47
C GLY A 199 -24.09 3.56 7.45
N VAL A 200 -24.00 4.20 8.62
CA VAL A 200 -23.15 5.38 8.82
C VAL A 200 -22.07 5.04 9.84
N PHE A 201 -20.83 5.42 9.52
CA PHE A 201 -19.67 5.28 10.37
C PHE A 201 -19.13 6.64 10.79
N ARG A 202 -18.45 6.68 11.93
CA ARG A 202 -17.76 7.84 12.47
C ARG A 202 -16.32 7.46 12.84
N THR A 203 -15.37 8.34 12.55
CA THR A 203 -14.03 8.34 13.15
C THR A 203 -13.81 9.64 13.93
N SER A 204 -12.84 9.64 14.83
CA SER A 204 -12.32 10.84 15.51
C SER A 204 -10.80 10.80 15.69
N ASP A 205 -10.09 9.98 14.91
CA ASP A 205 -8.63 9.81 14.97
C ASP A 205 -7.94 9.87 13.60
N GLY A 206 -8.67 10.34 12.58
CA GLY A 206 -8.21 10.39 11.19
C GLY A 206 -8.37 9.06 10.46
N GLY A 207 -9.38 8.26 10.79
CA GLY A 207 -9.66 7.00 10.09
C GLY A 207 -8.62 5.92 10.37
N LYS A 208 -8.13 5.87 11.61
CA LYS A 208 -7.38 4.72 12.15
C LYS A 208 -8.35 3.74 12.80
N THR A 209 -9.38 4.25 13.47
CA THR A 209 -10.53 3.49 13.98
C THR A 209 -11.85 4.07 13.49
N TRP A 210 -12.88 3.21 13.46
CA TRP A 210 -14.24 3.57 13.06
C TRP A 210 -15.26 2.95 14.01
N GLN A 211 -16.28 3.73 14.35
CA GLN A 211 -17.48 3.29 15.05
C GLN A 211 -18.65 3.31 14.06
N LYS A 212 -19.40 2.22 13.96
CA LYS A 212 -20.70 2.23 13.27
C LYS A 212 -21.72 2.93 14.17
N VAL A 213 -22.33 4.01 13.68
CA VAL A 213 -23.23 4.89 14.45
C VAL A 213 -24.67 4.88 13.94
N LEU A 214 -24.89 4.41 12.70
CA LEU A 214 -26.22 4.04 12.21
C LEU A 214 -26.16 2.63 11.59
N TYR A 215 -27.21 1.86 11.86
CA TYR A 215 -27.41 0.50 11.38
C TYR A 215 -28.66 0.49 10.49
N ILE A 216 -28.58 -0.25 9.38
CA ILE A 216 -29.58 -0.35 8.31
C ILE A 216 -29.55 -1.80 7.80
#